data_AF-A0A845TIQ0-F1
#
_entry.id   AF-A0A845TIQ0-F1
#
_cell.length_a   1.000
_cell.length_b   1.000
_cell.length_c   1.000
_cell.angle_alpha   90.00
_cell.angle_beta   90.00
_cell.angle_gamma   90.00
#
_symmetry.space_group_name_H-M   'P 1'
#
loop_
_entity.id
_entity.type
_entity.pdbx_description
1 polymer ?
#
loop_
_entity_poly.entity_id
_entity_poly.type
_entity_poly.pdbx_seq_one_letter_code
_entity_poly.pdbx_strand_id
1 'polypeptide(L)'
;MTQQAVDPLGKWLWRAGFEAPSWSGSLKKYPLRTSLTGTVAIGAALWDAADQWSAASGDSTAGRKIWTLDRGAGSTVEFRWENLSAQQQQGLNQAPDGSRSDGLGEQRVNYLRGQRDAERVNGRGVFRSRKSLLGGILNSTPLLVSQSGGSVREVLYVAANDGMLHAFSASDGKELFAYLPGFLLPELGQSSNPADAPRPWFDGKLAMQEVRLNGARKTLLVAAAGTGAKGVVALDVSRPDQFGSGTGALWEFSDADDPEMGFVIGMPAIATFQAHPGERRYFAVVSTESGRLFLLALDKPAGVRWQRDVNYFKLATGAEGLSAAALVPDENGTVRFAYAGDLAGKLWRFDFSGVLPWPKAKLVFSAAGSGGKRQPIVAKPSVVFAPGGGYLILFGTGRLLAPEEGLAMHHATQSLYTVHDTTVPGQPVISRAALVARTARKSGGDSYIIDGAAFTYGSETPDRKGWYLDFPESSRTGERQVEAALADNGLLIFRSLIPANDGCDRGDGRTYFLDPLTGLSPAESTVIRTSTGGPVAPVVLSSFDRSAVSATGGAVLSRRITLLTPGVSPGIGEQAAASPSSAPAPAPPGATIVLPVGRLGWREVSNWPDRQRANTRP
;
A
#
# COMPACT_ATOMS: atom_id res chain seq x y z
N MET A 1 14.88 -0.02 -4.13
CA MET A 1 13.93 0.00 -3.00
C MET A 1 13.49 -1.43 -2.69
N THR A 2 13.03 -1.72 -1.47
CA THR A 2 12.58 -3.07 -1.09
C THR A 2 11.22 -2.94 -0.41
N GLN A 3 10.18 -3.53 -0.99
CA GLN A 3 8.84 -3.56 -0.41
C GLN A 3 8.69 -4.82 0.45
N GLN A 4 7.92 -4.75 1.53
CA GLN A 4 7.88 -5.81 2.54
C GLN A 4 6.47 -6.13 3.01
N ALA A 5 6.23 -7.39 3.32
CA ALA A 5 5.02 -7.87 3.97
C ALA A 5 5.38 -8.87 5.06
N VAL A 6 4.60 -8.88 6.14
CA VAL A 6 4.78 -9.81 7.24
C VAL A 6 3.47 -10.55 7.48
N ASP A 7 3.56 -11.82 7.83
CA ASP A 7 2.37 -12.61 8.15
C ASP A 7 1.71 -12.10 9.44
N PRO A 8 0.40 -12.35 9.64
CA PRO A 8 -0.31 -11.87 10.83
C PRO A 8 0.30 -12.35 12.16
N LEU A 9 1.06 -13.46 12.16
CA LEU A 9 1.70 -14.01 13.35
C LEU A 9 3.14 -13.50 13.56
N GLY A 10 3.69 -12.68 12.66
CA GLY A 10 5.04 -12.13 12.77
C GLY A 10 6.15 -13.17 12.69
N LYS A 11 5.92 -14.31 12.03
CA LYS A 11 6.86 -15.43 11.84
C LYS A 11 7.58 -15.38 10.49
N TRP A 12 7.00 -14.73 9.50
CA TRP A 12 7.48 -14.73 8.13
C TRP A 12 7.53 -13.31 7.57
N LEU A 13 8.60 -13.02 6.86
CA LEU A 13 8.80 -11.78 6.14
C LEU A 13 8.97 -12.09 4.66
N TRP A 14 8.20 -11.43 3.81
CA TRP A 14 8.40 -11.42 2.38
C TRP A 14 8.98 -10.08 1.95
N ARG A 15 10.03 -10.13 1.14
CA ARG A 15 10.68 -8.94 0.57
C ARG A 15 10.69 -9.03 -0.93
N ALA A 16 10.11 -8.01 -1.57
CA ALA A 16 10.21 -7.82 -3.00
C ALA A 16 11.26 -6.75 -3.33
N GLY A 17 11.96 -6.92 -4.44
CA GLY A 17 12.95 -5.96 -4.91
C GLY A 17 13.40 -6.23 -6.33
N PHE A 18 14.40 -5.46 -6.76
CA PHE A 18 14.99 -5.58 -8.09
C PHE A 18 16.48 -5.25 -8.09
N GLU A 19 17.18 -5.75 -9.11
CA GLU A 19 18.56 -5.40 -9.45
C GLU A 19 18.55 -4.33 -10.55
N ALA A 20 19.10 -3.14 -10.28
CA ALA A 20 18.94 -1.98 -11.16
C ALA A 20 19.56 -2.12 -12.57
N PRO A 21 20.76 -2.70 -12.77
CA PRO A 21 21.30 -2.87 -14.13
C PRO A 21 20.49 -3.83 -15.00
N SER A 22 19.90 -4.88 -14.41
CA SER A 22 19.23 -5.95 -15.14
C SER A 22 17.71 -5.85 -15.13
N TRP A 23 17.15 -5.04 -14.23
CA TRP A 23 15.73 -5.01 -13.85
C TRP A 23 15.16 -6.40 -13.51
N SER A 24 16.02 -7.30 -13.03
CA SER A 24 15.59 -8.62 -12.56
C SER A 24 14.93 -8.49 -11.20
N GLY A 25 13.76 -9.11 -11.05
CA GLY A 25 13.02 -9.14 -9.81
C GLY A 25 13.47 -10.22 -8.85
N SER A 26 13.13 -10.02 -7.59
CA SER A 26 13.23 -11.04 -6.53
C SER A 26 12.03 -10.92 -5.60
N LEU A 27 11.54 -12.06 -5.12
CA LEU A 27 10.57 -12.14 -4.04
C LEU A 27 11.04 -13.24 -3.09
N LYS A 28 11.54 -12.83 -1.92
CA LYS A 28 12.19 -13.73 -0.98
C LYS A 28 11.37 -13.89 0.29
N LYS A 29 11.31 -15.12 0.82
CA LYS A 29 10.75 -15.42 2.15
C LYS A 29 11.84 -15.60 3.18
N TYR A 30 11.67 -14.99 4.35
CA TYR A 30 12.59 -15.07 5.48
C TYR A 30 11.83 -15.49 6.74
N PRO A 31 12.44 -16.30 7.62
CA PRO A 31 11.93 -16.53 8.97
C PRO A 31 12.21 -15.29 9.83
N LEU A 32 11.21 -14.87 10.59
CA LEU A 32 11.31 -13.87 11.64
C LEU A 32 11.37 -14.54 13.01
N ARG A 33 12.25 -14.04 13.87
CA ARG A 33 12.29 -14.40 15.29
C ARG A 33 12.23 -13.12 16.11
N THR A 34 11.22 -13.03 16.97
CA THR A 34 11.05 -11.90 17.90
C THR A 34 11.32 -12.40 19.31
N SER A 35 12.30 -11.81 19.99
CA SER A 35 12.56 -12.13 21.40
C SER A 35 11.50 -11.51 22.31
N LEU A 36 11.41 -12.00 23.54
CA LEU A 36 10.57 -11.39 24.60
C LEU A 36 10.97 -9.93 24.86
N THR A 37 12.24 -9.58 24.65
CA THR A 37 12.74 -8.20 24.78
C THR A 37 12.33 -7.29 23.62
N GLY A 38 11.68 -7.81 22.57
CA GLY A 38 11.29 -7.06 21.37
C GLY A 38 12.36 -7.01 20.28
N THR A 39 13.47 -7.75 20.42
CA THR A 39 14.50 -7.80 19.38
C THR A 39 14.04 -8.70 18.24
N VAL A 40 14.03 -8.17 17.02
CA VAL A 40 13.66 -8.93 15.82
C VAL A 40 14.91 -9.33 15.05
N ALA A 41 15.04 -10.64 14.79
CA ALA A 41 16.06 -11.20 13.93
C ALA A 41 15.42 -11.77 12.65
N ILE A 42 16.09 -11.53 11.52
CA ILE A 42 15.70 -12.05 10.20
C ILE A 42 16.71 -13.15 9.86
N GLY A 43 16.24 -14.39 9.65
CA GLY A 43 17.11 -15.49 9.24
C GLY A 43 17.47 -15.43 7.75
N ALA A 44 18.12 -16.47 7.24
CA ALA A 44 18.42 -16.60 5.81
C ALA A 44 17.13 -16.75 4.98
N ALA A 45 17.19 -16.36 3.70
CA ALA A 45 16.10 -16.58 2.77
C ALA A 45 15.83 -18.10 2.62
N LEU A 46 14.57 -18.51 2.71
CA LEU A 46 14.16 -19.89 2.49
C LEU A 46 13.95 -20.21 1.00
N TRP A 47 13.48 -19.23 0.24
CA TRP A 47 13.31 -19.30 -1.21
C TRP A 47 13.30 -17.90 -1.83
N ASP A 48 13.60 -17.83 -3.13
CA ASP A 48 13.33 -16.71 -4.01
C ASP A 48 12.41 -17.18 -5.15
N ALA A 49 11.33 -16.47 -5.42
CA ALA A 49 10.42 -16.80 -6.52
C ALA A 49 11.12 -16.71 -7.89
N ALA A 50 12.16 -15.87 -8.01
CA ALA A 50 12.94 -15.75 -9.25
C ALA A 50 13.69 -17.05 -9.63
N ASP A 51 14.01 -17.89 -8.64
CA ASP A 51 14.77 -19.13 -8.86
C ASP A 51 13.92 -20.24 -9.50
N GLN A 52 12.59 -20.12 -9.42
CA GLN A 52 11.64 -21.12 -9.93
C GLN A 52 11.77 -21.35 -11.44
N TRP A 53 12.20 -20.33 -12.19
CA TRP A 53 12.34 -20.38 -13.66
C TRP A 53 13.79 -20.32 -14.16
N SER A 54 14.74 -20.65 -13.29
CA SER A 54 16.15 -20.71 -13.69
C SER A 54 16.42 -21.91 -14.60
N ALA A 55 17.39 -21.81 -15.52
CA ALA A 55 17.79 -22.95 -16.35
C ALA A 55 18.27 -24.16 -15.50
N ALA A 56 18.66 -23.92 -14.25
CA ALA A 56 19.03 -24.94 -13.28
C ALA A 56 17.82 -25.71 -12.70
N SER A 57 16.60 -25.16 -12.73
CA SER A 57 15.41 -25.84 -12.20
C SER A 57 14.87 -26.93 -13.14
N GLY A 58 15.33 -27.00 -14.39
CA GLY A 58 14.88 -27.98 -15.39
C GLY A 58 13.41 -27.81 -15.82
N ASP A 59 12.70 -26.82 -15.29
CA ASP A 59 11.27 -26.62 -15.53
C ASP A 59 11.04 -25.82 -16.82
N SER A 60 10.32 -26.44 -17.77
CA SER A 60 9.89 -25.77 -18.99
C SER A 60 8.88 -24.65 -18.67
N THR A 61 9.03 -23.49 -19.31
CA THR A 61 8.04 -22.41 -19.21
C THR A 61 6.69 -22.78 -19.85
N ALA A 62 6.59 -23.94 -20.49
CA ALA A 62 5.36 -24.49 -21.07
C ALA A 62 4.24 -24.67 -20.03
N GLY A 63 4.59 -24.91 -18.76
CA GLY A 63 3.64 -25.08 -17.65
C GLY A 63 3.14 -23.79 -17.00
N ARG A 64 3.66 -22.61 -17.38
CA ARG A 64 3.24 -21.33 -16.79
C ARG A 64 1.81 -20.99 -17.20
N LYS A 65 0.96 -20.72 -16.20
CA LYS A 65 -0.44 -20.31 -16.39
C LYS A 65 -0.52 -18.79 -16.37
N ILE A 66 -0.52 -18.18 -17.55
CA ILE A 66 -0.62 -16.72 -17.69
C ILE A 66 -1.97 -16.41 -18.32
N TRP A 67 -2.69 -15.47 -17.74
CA TRP A 67 -4.06 -15.12 -18.12
C TRP A 67 -4.17 -13.65 -18.50
N THR A 68 -5.11 -13.32 -19.38
CA THR A 68 -5.48 -11.94 -19.73
C THR A 68 -7.00 -11.85 -19.95
N LEU A 69 -7.55 -10.64 -19.96
CA LEU A 69 -8.96 -10.41 -20.26
C LEU A 69 -9.16 -10.17 -21.76
N ASP A 70 -9.96 -11.01 -22.40
CA ASP A 70 -10.60 -10.62 -23.66
C ASP A 70 -11.80 -9.74 -23.33
N ARG A 71 -11.62 -8.42 -23.49
CA ARG A 71 -12.68 -7.43 -23.21
C ARG A 71 -13.90 -7.59 -24.13
N GLY A 72 -13.72 -8.06 -25.35
CA GLY A 72 -14.79 -8.26 -26.32
C GLY A 72 -15.66 -9.45 -25.96
N ALA A 73 -15.03 -10.57 -25.58
CA ALA A 73 -15.73 -11.76 -25.10
C ALA A 73 -16.21 -11.63 -23.63
N GLY A 74 -15.61 -10.74 -22.86
CA GLY A 74 -15.88 -10.61 -21.42
C GLY A 74 -15.40 -11.82 -20.63
N SER A 75 -14.31 -12.48 -21.06
CA SER A 75 -13.81 -13.71 -20.45
C SER A 75 -12.31 -13.65 -20.22
N THR A 76 -11.86 -14.37 -19.19
CA THR A 76 -10.44 -14.57 -18.94
C THR A 76 -9.94 -15.70 -19.83
N VAL A 77 -8.91 -15.43 -20.63
CA VAL A 77 -8.33 -16.39 -21.57
C VAL A 77 -6.86 -16.64 -21.21
N GLU A 78 -6.36 -17.85 -21.51
CA GLU A 78 -4.93 -18.10 -21.34
C GLU A 78 -4.17 -17.27 -22.37
N PHE A 79 -3.12 -16.57 -21.94
CA PHE A 79 -2.29 -15.70 -22.76
C PHE A 79 -1.44 -16.51 -23.74
N ARG A 80 -2.07 -17.06 -24.77
CA ARG A 80 -1.47 -17.78 -25.91
C ARG A 80 -1.96 -17.14 -27.20
N TRP A 81 -1.13 -17.10 -28.21
CA TRP A 81 -1.37 -16.34 -29.44
C TRP A 81 -2.75 -16.65 -30.05
N GLU A 82 -3.10 -17.93 -30.15
CA GLU A 82 -4.35 -18.46 -30.69
C GLU A 82 -5.60 -18.10 -29.88
N ASN A 83 -5.43 -17.76 -28.59
CA ASN A 83 -6.52 -17.38 -27.69
C ASN A 83 -6.73 -15.87 -27.60
N LEU A 84 -5.81 -15.07 -28.15
CA LEU A 84 -5.92 -13.61 -28.11
C LEU A 84 -6.90 -13.09 -29.16
N SER A 85 -7.61 -12.02 -28.82
CA SER A 85 -8.47 -11.33 -29.79
C SER A 85 -7.62 -10.71 -30.92
N ALA A 86 -8.23 -10.47 -32.08
CA ALA A 86 -7.54 -9.84 -33.21
C ALA A 86 -6.90 -8.49 -32.85
N GLN A 87 -7.54 -7.71 -31.96
CA GLN A 87 -7.00 -6.44 -31.47
C GLN A 87 -5.75 -6.64 -30.60
N GLN A 88 -5.75 -7.64 -29.72
CA GLN A 88 -4.60 -7.97 -28.88
C GLN A 88 -3.43 -8.50 -29.72
N GLN A 89 -3.71 -9.38 -30.68
CA GLN A 89 -2.72 -9.86 -31.65
C GLN A 89 -2.11 -8.70 -32.46
N GLN A 90 -2.94 -7.75 -32.90
CA GLN A 90 -2.46 -6.58 -33.64
C GLN A 90 -1.55 -5.70 -32.77
N GLY A 91 -1.91 -5.44 -31.51
CA GLY A 91 -1.07 -4.66 -30.59
C GLY A 91 0.30 -5.29 -30.39
N LEU A 92 0.35 -6.61 -30.19
CA LEU A 92 1.60 -7.35 -30.02
C LEU A 92 2.39 -7.53 -31.33
N ASN A 93 1.78 -7.34 -32.50
CA ASN A 93 2.48 -7.39 -33.79
C ASN A 93 3.21 -6.10 -34.14
N GLN A 94 3.05 -5.04 -33.35
CA GLN A 94 3.77 -3.80 -33.56
C GLN A 94 5.26 -3.96 -33.23
N ALA A 95 6.10 -3.41 -34.10
CA ALA A 95 7.51 -3.23 -33.83
C ALA A 95 7.66 -2.42 -32.52
N PRO A 96 8.72 -2.66 -31.74
CA PRO A 96 8.86 -2.00 -30.44
C PRO A 96 8.90 -0.47 -30.50
N ASP A 97 9.34 0.12 -31.62
CA ASP A 97 9.30 1.57 -31.84
C ASP A 97 7.91 2.10 -32.26
N GLY A 98 6.90 1.22 -32.35
CA GLY A 98 5.54 1.53 -32.79
C GLY A 98 5.41 1.88 -34.28
N SER A 99 6.50 1.78 -35.06
CA SER A 99 6.54 2.35 -36.42
C SER A 99 5.81 1.51 -37.47
N ARG A 100 5.73 0.20 -37.28
CA ARG A 100 5.17 -0.76 -38.25
C ARG A 100 4.77 -2.06 -37.58
N SER A 101 3.97 -2.87 -38.27
CA SER A 101 3.85 -4.30 -37.94
C SER A 101 5.10 -5.03 -38.42
N ASP A 102 5.66 -5.92 -37.60
CA ASP A 102 6.84 -6.74 -37.96
C ASP A 102 6.56 -8.25 -37.95
N GLY A 103 5.32 -8.66 -37.67
CA GLY A 103 4.90 -10.06 -37.70
C GLY A 103 5.50 -10.92 -36.58
N LEU A 104 6.14 -10.33 -35.57
CA LEU A 104 6.76 -11.07 -34.47
C LEU A 104 5.84 -11.30 -33.27
N GLY A 105 4.53 -11.06 -33.40
CA GLY A 105 3.57 -11.10 -32.28
C GLY A 105 3.51 -12.44 -31.55
N GLU A 106 3.46 -13.57 -32.26
CA GLU A 106 3.47 -14.89 -31.63
C GLU A 106 4.79 -15.16 -30.88
N GLN A 107 5.92 -14.78 -31.48
CA GLN A 107 7.23 -14.86 -30.82
C GLN A 107 7.28 -13.97 -29.58
N ARG A 108 6.66 -12.77 -29.60
CA ARG A 108 6.55 -11.89 -28.43
C ARG A 108 5.69 -12.50 -27.33
N VAL A 109 4.55 -13.12 -27.67
CA VAL A 109 3.74 -13.86 -26.69
C VAL A 109 4.60 -14.92 -26.03
N ASN A 110 5.30 -15.74 -26.83
CA ASN A 110 6.18 -16.79 -26.32
C ASN A 110 7.31 -16.23 -25.44
N TYR A 111 7.93 -15.11 -25.84
CA TYR A 111 8.93 -14.41 -25.06
C TYR A 111 8.37 -13.94 -23.71
N LEU A 112 7.23 -13.25 -23.69
CA LEU A 112 6.57 -12.79 -22.46
C LEU A 112 6.15 -13.95 -21.55
N ARG A 113 5.74 -15.09 -22.14
CA ARG A 113 5.49 -16.32 -21.39
C ARG A 113 6.75 -16.95 -20.79
N GLY A 114 7.92 -16.57 -21.27
CA GLY A 114 9.22 -16.94 -20.71
C GLY A 114 10.09 -17.80 -21.62
N GLN A 115 9.70 -18.04 -22.88
CA GLN A 115 10.61 -18.67 -23.84
C GLN A 115 11.78 -17.74 -24.13
N ARG A 116 12.96 -18.33 -24.31
CA ARG A 116 14.22 -17.59 -24.47
C ARG A 116 14.85 -17.74 -25.86
N ASP A 117 14.27 -18.55 -26.75
CA ASP A 117 14.86 -18.89 -28.06
C ASP A 117 14.98 -17.69 -29.01
N ALA A 118 14.13 -16.68 -28.83
CA ALA A 118 14.17 -15.43 -29.60
C ALA A 118 15.05 -14.35 -28.96
N GLU A 119 15.64 -14.60 -27.78
CA GLU A 119 16.54 -13.64 -27.11
C GLU A 119 17.89 -13.55 -27.80
N ARG A 120 18.49 -12.35 -27.76
CA ARG A 120 19.82 -12.12 -28.31
C ARG A 120 20.89 -12.86 -27.53
N VAL A 121 21.40 -13.96 -28.08
CA VAL A 121 22.54 -14.72 -27.52
C VAL A 121 23.54 -14.95 -28.64
N ASN A 122 24.80 -14.53 -28.42
CA ASN A 122 25.89 -14.68 -29.39
C ASN A 122 25.53 -14.17 -30.80
N GLY A 123 24.79 -13.07 -30.90
CA GLY A 123 24.36 -12.46 -32.17
C GLY A 123 23.18 -13.12 -32.87
N ARG A 124 22.54 -14.14 -32.28
CA ARG A 124 21.29 -14.75 -32.78
C ARG A 124 20.10 -14.29 -31.96
N GLY A 125 18.92 -14.19 -32.56
CA GLY A 125 17.69 -13.73 -31.89
C GLY A 125 17.41 -12.24 -32.13
N VAL A 126 16.18 -11.82 -31.82
CA VAL A 126 15.69 -10.45 -32.08
C VAL A 126 15.34 -9.68 -30.81
N PHE A 127 15.00 -10.40 -29.73
CA PHE A 127 14.54 -9.80 -28.49
C PHE A 127 15.65 -9.60 -27.45
N ARG A 128 15.36 -8.73 -26.50
CA ARG A 128 16.22 -8.39 -25.37
C ARG A 128 16.56 -9.65 -24.56
N SER A 129 17.82 -9.83 -24.24
CA SER A 129 18.27 -10.92 -23.36
C SER A 129 17.88 -10.59 -21.91
N ARG A 130 17.30 -11.56 -21.21
CA ARG A 130 16.85 -11.38 -19.82
C ARG A 130 17.75 -12.14 -18.87
N LYS A 131 18.10 -11.54 -17.73
CA LYS A 131 18.78 -12.28 -16.65
C LYS A 131 17.77 -13.14 -15.87
N SER A 132 16.66 -12.55 -15.43
CA SER A 132 15.53 -13.25 -14.79
C SER A 132 14.26 -13.17 -15.63
N LEU A 133 13.35 -14.15 -15.47
CA LEU A 133 12.00 -14.05 -16.02
C LEU A 133 11.08 -13.19 -15.15
N LEU A 134 11.33 -13.14 -13.84
CA LEU A 134 10.60 -12.24 -12.94
C LEU A 134 11.07 -10.81 -13.19
N GLY A 135 10.16 -9.92 -13.59
CA GLY A 135 10.43 -8.50 -13.70
C GLY A 135 10.73 -7.85 -12.35
N GLY A 136 11.50 -6.76 -12.37
CA GLY A 136 11.79 -5.98 -11.17
C GLY A 136 10.54 -5.55 -10.41
N ILE A 137 10.57 -5.64 -9.08
CA ILE A 137 9.46 -5.18 -8.23
C ILE A 137 9.92 -3.91 -7.49
N LEU A 138 9.34 -2.76 -7.86
CA LEU A 138 9.75 -1.45 -7.36
C LEU A 138 8.77 -0.89 -6.33
N ASN A 139 7.53 -0.62 -6.75
CA ASN A 139 6.51 0.07 -5.96
C ASN A 139 5.44 -0.88 -5.39
N SER A 140 5.34 -2.11 -5.91
CA SER A 140 4.35 -3.09 -5.47
C SER A 140 4.76 -3.73 -4.15
N THR A 141 3.86 -3.70 -3.17
CA THR A 141 4.04 -4.40 -1.90
C THR A 141 3.45 -5.80 -2.01
N PRO A 142 4.19 -6.87 -1.65
CA PRO A 142 3.63 -8.21 -1.60
C PRO A 142 2.36 -8.26 -0.75
N LEU A 143 1.30 -8.85 -1.25
CA LEU A 143 0.02 -8.98 -0.56
C LEU A 143 -0.23 -10.45 -0.23
N LEU A 144 -0.13 -10.80 1.05
CA LEU A 144 -0.49 -12.13 1.53
C LEU A 144 -2.02 -12.25 1.64
N VAL A 145 -2.58 -13.26 0.98
CA VAL A 145 -4.01 -13.58 1.04
C VAL A 145 -4.14 -15.01 1.56
N SER A 146 -4.77 -15.15 2.72
CA SER A 146 -5.17 -16.44 3.26
C SER A 146 -6.51 -16.85 2.67
N GLN A 147 -6.60 -18.07 2.15
CA GLN A 147 -7.80 -18.58 1.51
C GLN A 147 -8.59 -19.50 2.42
N SER A 148 -9.91 -19.33 2.43
CA SER A 148 -10.81 -20.27 3.10
C SER A 148 -11.11 -21.45 2.17
N GLY A 149 -10.33 -22.53 2.28
CA GLY A 149 -10.49 -23.76 1.49
C GLY A 149 -9.59 -23.84 0.25
N GLY A 150 -9.34 -25.05 -0.25
CA GLY A 150 -8.35 -25.33 -1.30
C GLY A 150 -7.07 -26.01 -0.78
N SER A 151 -6.22 -26.52 -1.68
CA SER A 151 -4.93 -27.14 -1.33
C SER A 151 -3.86 -26.13 -0.96
N VAL A 152 -3.91 -24.92 -1.55
CA VAL A 152 -3.03 -23.80 -1.22
C VAL A 152 -3.77 -22.85 -0.28
N ARG A 153 -3.25 -22.68 0.94
CA ARG A 153 -3.90 -21.87 1.98
C ARG A 153 -3.47 -20.41 2.01
N GLU A 154 -2.30 -20.10 1.47
CA GLU A 154 -1.72 -18.77 1.51
C GLU A 154 -1.03 -18.44 0.19
N VAL A 155 -1.44 -17.32 -0.42
CA VAL A 155 -0.95 -16.86 -1.73
C VAL A 155 -0.41 -15.45 -1.58
N LEU A 156 0.74 -15.19 -2.18
CA LEU A 156 1.35 -13.87 -2.29
C LEU A 156 1.08 -13.30 -3.67
N TYR A 157 0.46 -12.12 -3.71
CA TYR A 157 0.26 -11.37 -4.93
C TYR A 157 1.27 -10.23 -5.00
N VAL A 158 1.88 -10.03 -6.16
CA VAL A 158 2.80 -8.90 -6.39
C VAL A 158 2.82 -8.50 -7.85
N ALA A 159 2.79 -7.19 -8.12
CA ALA A 159 2.93 -6.64 -9.46
C ALA A 159 4.42 -6.45 -9.81
N ALA A 160 4.81 -6.81 -11.03
CA ALA A 160 6.19 -6.78 -11.49
C ALA A 160 6.35 -6.09 -12.85
N ASN A 161 7.56 -5.58 -13.09
CA ASN A 161 7.90 -4.82 -14.30
C ASN A 161 8.03 -5.67 -15.58
N ASP A 162 7.64 -6.94 -15.55
CA ASP A 162 7.33 -7.72 -16.75
C ASP A 162 5.88 -7.48 -17.24
N GLY A 163 5.15 -6.59 -16.55
CA GLY A 163 3.78 -6.18 -16.88
C GLY A 163 2.73 -7.04 -16.17
N MET A 164 3.14 -7.99 -15.35
CA MET A 164 2.23 -8.99 -14.79
C MET A 164 1.96 -8.76 -13.29
N LEU A 165 0.76 -9.16 -12.86
CA LEU A 165 0.47 -9.50 -11.48
C LEU A 165 0.73 -11.00 -11.29
N HIS A 166 1.66 -11.35 -10.42
CA HIS A 166 1.97 -12.74 -10.10
C HIS A 166 1.26 -13.20 -8.84
N ALA A 167 0.88 -14.48 -8.82
CA ALA A 167 0.37 -15.18 -7.65
C ALA A 167 1.32 -16.34 -7.29
N PHE A 168 2.02 -16.23 -6.17
CA PHE A 168 2.95 -17.24 -5.68
C PHE A 168 2.40 -17.97 -4.46
N SER A 169 2.64 -19.27 -4.35
CA SER A 169 2.43 -20.00 -3.11
C SER A 169 3.36 -19.43 -2.02
N ALA A 170 2.79 -19.00 -0.90
CA ALA A 170 3.58 -18.42 0.20
C ALA A 170 4.47 -19.46 0.91
N SER A 171 4.23 -20.75 0.67
CA SER A 171 4.96 -21.85 1.30
C SER A 171 6.35 -22.05 0.67
N ASP A 172 6.40 -22.16 -0.66
CA ASP A 172 7.55 -22.60 -1.46
C ASP A 172 7.94 -21.65 -2.59
N GLY A 173 7.20 -20.55 -2.80
CA GLY A 173 7.49 -19.56 -3.82
C GLY A 173 7.09 -19.97 -5.24
N LYS A 174 6.40 -21.12 -5.43
CA LYS A 174 5.96 -21.58 -6.75
C LYS A 174 4.88 -20.66 -7.31
N GLU A 175 5.01 -20.23 -8.58
CA GLU A 175 3.96 -19.47 -9.27
C GLU A 175 2.74 -20.36 -9.53
N LEU A 176 1.59 -19.90 -9.07
CA LEU A 176 0.30 -20.54 -9.31
C LEU A 176 -0.29 -20.07 -10.64
N PHE A 177 -0.23 -18.76 -10.88
CA PHE A 177 -0.57 -18.11 -12.13
C PHE A 177 0.01 -16.69 -12.18
N ALA A 178 -0.01 -16.08 -13.36
CA ALA A 178 0.15 -14.64 -13.54
C ALA A 178 -1.02 -14.07 -14.35
N TYR A 179 -1.32 -12.79 -14.12
CA TYR A 179 -2.33 -12.04 -14.87
C TYR A 179 -1.65 -10.87 -15.58
N LEU A 180 -1.88 -10.76 -16.89
CA LEU A 180 -1.35 -9.70 -17.74
C LEU A 180 -2.49 -8.79 -18.20
N PRO A 181 -2.57 -7.53 -17.72
CA PRO A 181 -3.61 -6.60 -18.12
C PRO A 181 -3.65 -6.36 -19.63
N GLY A 182 -4.83 -6.49 -20.22
CA GLY A 182 -5.07 -6.33 -21.65
C GLY A 182 -4.71 -4.94 -22.18
N PHE A 183 -4.92 -3.90 -21.37
CA PHE A 183 -4.54 -2.53 -21.73
C PHE A 183 -3.04 -2.30 -21.87
N LEU A 184 -2.19 -3.20 -21.34
CA LEU A 184 -0.73 -3.10 -21.51
C LEU A 184 -0.24 -3.72 -22.81
N LEU A 185 -1.00 -4.64 -23.41
CA LEU A 185 -0.54 -5.44 -24.55
C LEU A 185 -0.04 -4.63 -25.76
N PRO A 186 -0.65 -3.48 -26.13
CA PRO A 186 -0.16 -2.66 -27.23
C PRO A 186 1.25 -2.10 -26.98
N GLU A 187 1.59 -1.76 -25.74
CA GLU A 187 2.89 -1.16 -25.43
C GLU A 187 3.92 -2.18 -24.94
N LEU A 188 3.47 -3.28 -24.32
CA LEU A 188 4.35 -4.26 -23.69
C LEU A 188 5.30 -4.96 -24.68
N GLY A 189 5.00 -4.92 -25.98
CA GLY A 189 5.93 -5.32 -27.03
C GLY A 189 7.28 -4.58 -26.98
N GLN A 190 7.33 -3.37 -26.41
CA GLN A 190 8.57 -2.63 -26.15
C GLN A 190 9.52 -3.34 -25.19
N SER A 191 9.00 -4.13 -24.24
CA SER A 191 9.81 -4.87 -23.26
C SER A 191 10.74 -5.92 -23.89
N SER A 192 10.47 -6.30 -25.15
CA SER A 192 11.31 -7.20 -25.94
C SER A 192 12.37 -6.46 -26.77
N ASN A 193 12.38 -5.13 -26.81
CA ASN A 193 13.37 -4.33 -27.54
C ASN A 193 14.74 -4.36 -26.85
N PRO A 194 15.81 -4.79 -27.53
CA PRO A 194 17.17 -4.75 -26.98
C PRO A 194 17.73 -3.33 -26.78
N ALA A 195 17.20 -2.34 -27.49
CA ALA A 195 17.63 -0.94 -27.41
C ALA A 195 16.86 -0.12 -26.37
N ASP A 196 15.77 -0.66 -25.82
CA ASP A 196 14.93 0.08 -24.88
C ASP A 196 15.47 -0.04 -23.45
N ALA A 197 15.44 1.09 -22.73
CA ALA A 197 15.79 1.10 -21.32
C ALA A 197 14.64 0.44 -20.54
N PRO A 198 14.92 -0.45 -19.58
CA PRO A 198 13.85 -1.02 -18.77
C PRO A 198 13.06 0.09 -18.04
N ARG A 199 11.74 0.03 -18.16
CA ARG A 199 10.80 0.93 -17.48
C ARG A 199 9.79 0.15 -16.64
N PRO A 200 9.12 0.78 -15.65
CA PRO A 200 7.99 0.17 -14.98
C PRO A 200 6.84 -0.04 -15.97
N TRP A 201 6.16 -1.18 -15.87
CA TRP A 201 5.01 -1.53 -16.72
C TRP A 201 3.75 -1.72 -15.88
N PHE A 202 3.84 -2.59 -14.87
CA PHE A 202 2.77 -2.86 -13.92
C PHE A 202 3.39 -3.01 -12.53
N ASP A 203 3.48 -1.90 -11.81
CA ASP A 203 4.24 -1.82 -10.55
C ASP A 203 3.44 -1.25 -9.39
N GLY A 204 2.14 -1.07 -9.58
CA GLY A 204 1.28 -0.41 -8.61
C GLY A 204 0.99 -1.24 -7.36
N LYS A 205 0.35 -0.55 -6.41
CA LYS A 205 -0.07 -1.11 -5.13
C LYS A 205 -1.35 -1.95 -5.33
N LEU A 206 -1.52 -2.93 -4.45
CA LEU A 206 -2.60 -3.92 -4.48
C LEU A 206 -3.54 -3.72 -3.29
N ALA A 207 -4.82 -4.04 -3.47
CA ALA A 207 -5.81 -4.13 -2.38
C ALA A 207 -6.61 -5.42 -2.51
N MET A 208 -6.98 -6.03 -1.38
CA MET A 208 -7.82 -7.22 -1.35
C MET A 208 -8.91 -7.04 -0.30
N GLN A 209 -10.11 -7.53 -0.62
CA GLN A 209 -11.20 -7.65 0.32
C GLN A 209 -12.08 -8.86 0.00
N GLU A 210 -12.55 -9.52 1.05
CA GLU A 210 -13.67 -10.45 0.92
C GLU A 210 -14.99 -9.67 0.86
N VAL A 211 -15.79 -9.95 -0.16
CA VAL A 211 -17.07 -9.30 -0.39
C VAL A 211 -18.17 -10.34 -0.57
N ARG A 212 -19.42 -9.91 -0.39
CA ARG A 212 -20.58 -10.70 -0.82
C ARG A 212 -21.11 -10.10 -2.12
N LEU A 213 -20.83 -10.76 -3.23
CA LEU A 213 -21.21 -10.32 -4.58
C LEU A 213 -22.12 -11.38 -5.20
N ASN A 214 -23.28 -10.98 -5.72
CA ASN A 214 -24.24 -11.89 -6.37
C ASN A 214 -24.60 -13.11 -5.49
N GLY A 215 -24.77 -12.89 -4.18
CA GLY A 215 -25.10 -13.94 -3.20
C GLY A 215 -23.93 -14.81 -2.72
N ALA A 216 -22.77 -14.76 -3.39
CA ALA A 216 -21.58 -15.55 -3.06
C ALA A 216 -20.53 -14.73 -2.30
N ARG A 217 -19.78 -15.39 -1.41
CA ARG A 217 -18.56 -14.81 -0.82
C ARG A 217 -17.44 -14.94 -1.85
N LYS A 218 -16.79 -13.83 -2.17
CA LYS A 218 -15.65 -13.76 -3.09
C LYS A 218 -14.49 -13.02 -2.43
N THR A 219 -13.27 -13.46 -2.69
CA THR A 219 -12.04 -12.73 -2.37
C THR A 219 -11.63 -11.96 -3.62
N LEU A 220 -11.82 -10.65 -3.60
CA LEU A 220 -11.51 -9.79 -4.74
C LEU A 220 -10.20 -9.05 -4.51
N LEU A 221 -9.41 -8.94 -5.57
CA LEU A 221 -8.15 -8.20 -5.60
C LEU A 221 -8.24 -7.09 -6.64
N VAL A 222 -7.90 -5.87 -6.25
CA VAL A 222 -7.73 -4.74 -7.15
C VAL A 222 -6.26 -4.39 -7.25
N ALA A 223 -5.73 -4.31 -8.46
CA ALA A 223 -4.34 -3.96 -8.72
C ALA A 223 -4.27 -2.72 -9.59
N ALA A 224 -3.50 -1.73 -9.15
CA ALA A 224 -3.18 -0.56 -9.95
C ALA A 224 -1.99 -0.82 -10.86
N ALA A 225 -1.97 -0.17 -12.03
CA ALA A 225 -0.80 -0.20 -12.91
C ALA A 225 0.41 0.57 -12.35
N GLY A 226 0.18 1.51 -11.43
CA GLY A 226 1.24 2.28 -10.80
C GLY A 226 1.72 3.41 -11.70
N THR A 227 3.03 3.45 -11.94
CA THR A 227 3.71 4.50 -12.72
C THR A 227 3.96 4.11 -14.18
N GLY A 228 3.80 2.83 -14.51
CA GLY A 228 4.07 2.30 -15.86
C GLY A 228 2.96 2.53 -16.87
N ALA A 229 1.70 2.56 -16.40
CA ALA A 229 0.53 2.76 -17.26
C ALA A 229 -0.66 3.35 -16.48
N LYS A 230 -1.67 3.79 -17.22
CA LYS A 230 -2.91 4.37 -16.69
C LYS A 230 -4.02 3.34 -16.68
N GLY A 231 -4.18 2.65 -15.55
CA GLY A 231 -5.26 1.69 -15.43
C GLY A 231 -5.23 0.89 -14.15
N VAL A 232 -6.31 0.15 -13.95
CA VAL A 232 -6.58 -0.70 -12.79
C VAL A 232 -7.32 -1.94 -13.25
N VAL A 233 -7.09 -3.05 -12.55
CA VAL A 233 -7.75 -4.34 -12.81
C VAL A 233 -8.40 -4.85 -11.53
N ALA A 234 -9.53 -5.54 -11.67
CA ALA A 234 -10.18 -6.24 -10.57
C ALA A 234 -10.30 -7.73 -10.90
N LEU A 235 -9.80 -8.57 -10.00
CA LEU A 235 -9.71 -10.02 -10.16
C LEU A 235 -10.48 -10.73 -9.04
N ASP A 236 -11.18 -11.81 -9.38
CA ASP A 236 -11.66 -12.79 -8.42
C ASP A 236 -10.55 -13.80 -8.14
N VAL A 237 -9.97 -13.71 -6.95
CA VAL A 237 -8.87 -14.57 -6.51
C VAL A 237 -9.33 -15.61 -5.49
N SER A 238 -10.64 -15.85 -5.36
CA SER A 238 -11.20 -16.81 -4.40
C SER A 238 -10.67 -18.23 -4.58
N ARG A 239 -10.31 -18.60 -5.81
CA ARG A 239 -9.80 -19.93 -6.21
C ARG A 239 -8.64 -19.80 -7.21
N PRO A 240 -7.40 -19.59 -6.73
CA PRO A 240 -6.22 -19.33 -7.56
C PRO A 240 -5.79 -20.57 -8.34
N ASP A 241 -6.11 -21.76 -7.82
CA ASP A 241 -5.96 -23.05 -8.51
C ASP A 241 -6.86 -23.18 -9.74
N GLN A 242 -7.98 -22.44 -9.76
CA GLN A 242 -9.02 -22.46 -10.80
C GLN A 242 -9.22 -21.08 -11.45
N PHE A 243 -8.23 -20.20 -11.39
CA PHE A 243 -8.40 -18.79 -11.77
C PHE A 243 -8.99 -18.61 -13.18
N GLY A 244 -8.40 -19.26 -14.20
CA GLY A 244 -8.83 -19.13 -15.59
C GLY A 244 -10.13 -19.87 -15.94
N SER A 245 -10.44 -20.98 -15.26
CA SER A 245 -11.71 -21.70 -15.43
C SER A 245 -12.85 -21.14 -14.58
N GLY A 246 -12.53 -20.28 -13.61
CA GLY A 246 -13.47 -19.60 -12.73
C GLY A 246 -13.89 -18.24 -13.28
N THR A 247 -14.21 -17.31 -12.37
CA THR A 247 -14.55 -15.93 -12.76
C THR A 247 -13.33 -15.17 -13.32
N GLY A 248 -12.12 -15.43 -12.82
CA GLY A 248 -10.91 -14.77 -13.29
C GLY A 248 -10.95 -13.25 -13.11
N ALA A 249 -10.59 -12.51 -14.15
CA ALA A 249 -10.75 -11.05 -14.19
C ALA A 249 -12.22 -10.64 -14.25
N LEU A 250 -12.65 -9.77 -13.34
CA LEU A 250 -13.96 -9.14 -13.37
C LEU A 250 -14.02 -8.09 -14.47
N TRP A 251 -13.00 -7.23 -14.50
CA TRP A 251 -12.88 -6.14 -15.46
C TRP A 251 -11.50 -5.48 -15.40
N GLU A 252 -11.25 -4.66 -16.41
CA GLU A 252 -10.16 -3.69 -16.46
C GLU A 252 -10.74 -2.30 -16.76
N PHE A 253 -10.10 -1.26 -16.23
CA PHE A 253 -10.43 0.14 -16.49
C PHE A 253 -9.15 0.91 -16.76
N SER A 254 -9.12 1.70 -17.84
CA SER A 254 -7.94 2.43 -18.31
C SER A 254 -8.32 3.80 -18.88
N ASP A 255 -7.35 4.57 -19.35
CA ASP A 255 -7.57 5.83 -20.06
C ASP A 255 -8.29 5.68 -21.41
N ALA A 256 -8.32 4.46 -21.97
CA ALA A 256 -9.20 4.11 -23.08
C ALA A 256 -10.71 4.13 -22.71
N ASP A 257 -11.05 3.96 -21.42
CA ASP A 257 -12.43 3.93 -20.93
C ASP A 257 -12.88 5.31 -20.42
N ASP A 258 -11.95 6.08 -19.81
CA ASP A 258 -12.13 7.49 -19.46
C ASP A 258 -10.77 8.21 -19.52
N PRO A 259 -10.58 9.23 -20.37
CA PRO A 259 -9.26 9.87 -20.58
C PRO A 259 -8.73 10.61 -19.35
N GLU A 260 -9.57 10.85 -18.34
CA GLU A 260 -9.12 11.39 -17.05
C GLU A 260 -8.67 10.30 -16.09
N MET A 261 -8.65 9.02 -16.47
CA MET A 261 -7.90 7.99 -15.74
C MET A 261 -6.41 8.31 -15.88
N GLY A 262 -5.80 8.74 -14.78
CA GLY A 262 -4.38 9.01 -14.69
C GLY A 262 -3.60 7.81 -14.17
N PHE A 263 -2.33 8.02 -13.87
CA PHE A 263 -1.54 7.05 -13.11
C PHE A 263 -2.15 6.86 -11.71
N VAL A 264 -2.23 5.61 -11.26
CA VAL A 264 -2.76 5.23 -9.95
C VAL A 264 -1.60 4.78 -9.08
N ILE A 265 -0.93 5.76 -8.47
CA ILE A 265 0.28 5.55 -7.64
C ILE A 265 -0.10 5.11 -6.22
N GLY A 266 -1.19 5.67 -5.69
CA GLY A 266 -1.71 5.36 -4.37
C GLY A 266 -2.30 3.94 -4.26
N MET A 267 -2.40 3.43 -3.04
CA MET A 267 -3.04 2.13 -2.78
C MET A 267 -4.55 2.23 -3.12
N PRO A 268 -5.09 1.34 -3.97
CA PRO A 268 -6.53 1.19 -4.15
C PRO A 268 -7.23 0.83 -2.85
N ALA A 269 -8.55 0.95 -2.81
CA ALA A 269 -9.38 0.36 -1.77
C ALA A 269 -10.56 -0.40 -2.38
N ILE A 270 -11.11 -1.35 -1.64
CA ILE A 270 -12.39 -2.00 -1.96
C ILE A 270 -13.32 -1.67 -0.80
N ALA A 271 -14.48 -1.08 -1.09
CA ALA A 271 -15.41 -0.71 -0.04
C ALA A 271 -16.86 -0.74 -0.49
N THR A 272 -17.76 -0.80 0.49
CA THR A 272 -19.21 -0.79 0.27
C THR A 272 -19.75 0.62 0.46
N PHE A 273 -20.65 1.03 -0.43
CA PHE A 273 -21.30 2.34 -0.41
C PHE A 273 -22.81 2.17 -0.43
N GLN A 274 -23.52 3.16 0.13
CA GLN A 274 -24.98 3.25 0.02
C GLN A 274 -25.33 3.85 -1.35
N ALA A 275 -25.83 3.04 -2.28
CA ALA A 275 -26.16 3.48 -3.64
C ALA A 275 -27.53 4.19 -3.69
N HIS A 276 -28.54 3.53 -3.15
CA HIS A 276 -29.92 4.01 -2.92
C HIS A 276 -30.37 3.57 -1.53
N PRO A 277 -31.46 4.08 -0.94
CA PRO A 277 -31.92 3.65 0.37
C PRO A 277 -32.12 2.11 0.43
N GLY A 278 -31.41 1.45 1.33
CA GLY A 278 -31.42 -0.02 1.47
C GLY A 278 -30.55 -0.79 0.47
N GLU A 279 -30.02 -0.15 -0.57
CA GLU A 279 -29.16 -0.77 -1.59
C GLU A 279 -27.68 -0.47 -1.31
N ARG A 280 -26.90 -1.55 -1.08
CA ARG A 280 -25.46 -1.48 -0.88
C ARG A 280 -24.73 -2.00 -2.11
N ARG A 281 -23.67 -1.31 -2.52
CA ARG A 281 -22.87 -1.68 -3.68
C ARG A 281 -21.37 -1.59 -3.39
N TYR A 282 -20.61 -2.55 -3.90
CA TYR A 282 -19.15 -2.58 -3.73
C TYR A 282 -18.44 -1.88 -4.88
N PHE A 283 -17.46 -1.06 -4.55
CA PHE A 283 -16.62 -0.36 -5.52
C PHE A 283 -15.14 -0.56 -5.22
N ALA A 284 -14.35 -0.66 -6.28
CA ALA A 284 -12.95 -0.31 -6.22
C ALA A 284 -12.84 1.23 -6.18
N VAL A 285 -12.11 1.76 -5.21
CA VAL A 285 -11.90 3.20 -5.01
C VAL A 285 -10.46 3.53 -5.35
N VAL A 286 -10.26 4.39 -6.35
CA VAL A 286 -8.91 4.75 -6.83
C VAL A 286 -8.78 6.25 -7.03
N SER A 287 -7.70 6.81 -6.49
CA SER A 287 -7.30 8.20 -6.69
C SER A 287 -6.24 8.26 -7.80
N THR A 288 -6.33 9.27 -8.67
CA THR A 288 -5.46 9.39 -9.84
C THR A 288 -4.60 10.66 -9.81
N GLU A 289 -3.51 10.63 -10.58
CA GLU A 289 -2.68 11.80 -10.84
C GLU A 289 -3.44 12.98 -11.48
N SER A 290 -4.50 12.70 -12.24
CA SER A 290 -5.39 13.73 -12.82
C SER A 290 -6.29 14.44 -11.78
N GLY A 291 -6.14 14.13 -10.48
CA GLY A 291 -6.94 14.75 -9.42
C GLY A 291 -8.38 14.26 -9.39
N ARG A 292 -8.60 12.97 -9.66
CA ARG A 292 -9.92 12.34 -9.66
C ARG A 292 -9.97 11.21 -8.66
N LEU A 293 -11.16 11.02 -8.07
CA LEU A 293 -11.53 9.84 -7.30
C LEU A 293 -12.52 9.04 -8.14
N PHE A 294 -12.12 7.85 -8.57
CA PHE A 294 -12.98 6.92 -9.29
C PHE A 294 -13.56 5.86 -8.35
N LEU A 295 -14.83 5.55 -8.54
CA LEU A 295 -15.55 4.45 -7.92
C LEU A 295 -15.97 3.50 -9.04
N LEU A 296 -15.30 2.35 -9.15
CA LEU A 296 -15.49 1.37 -10.22
C LEU A 296 -16.26 0.17 -9.68
N ALA A 297 -17.46 -0.09 -10.21
CA ALA A 297 -18.35 -1.07 -9.61
C ALA A 297 -17.81 -2.50 -9.76
N LEU A 298 -17.71 -3.23 -8.64
CA LEU A 298 -17.22 -4.61 -8.63
C LEU A 298 -18.24 -5.63 -9.15
N ASP A 299 -19.52 -5.26 -9.15
CA ASP A 299 -20.63 -6.05 -9.69
C ASP A 299 -20.88 -5.82 -11.20
N LYS A 300 -20.08 -4.96 -11.87
CA LYS A 300 -20.25 -4.71 -13.30
C LYS A 300 -20.18 -6.05 -14.05
N PRO A 301 -21.24 -6.46 -14.77
CA PRO A 301 -21.20 -7.71 -15.51
C PRO A 301 -20.07 -7.72 -16.54
N ALA A 302 -19.51 -8.90 -16.80
CA ALA A 302 -18.49 -9.07 -17.81
C ALA A 302 -19.06 -8.77 -19.22
N GLY A 303 -18.23 -8.24 -20.12
CA GLY A 303 -18.65 -7.81 -21.46
C GLY A 303 -19.50 -6.52 -21.53
N VAL A 304 -20.06 -6.05 -20.41
CA VAL A 304 -20.78 -4.76 -20.36
C VAL A 304 -19.78 -3.60 -20.39
N ARG A 305 -20.02 -2.63 -21.28
CA ARG A 305 -19.20 -1.41 -21.43
C ARG A 305 -19.28 -0.51 -20.20
N TRP A 306 -18.19 0.20 -19.91
CA TRP A 306 -18.17 1.24 -18.89
C TRP A 306 -19.08 2.40 -19.28
N GLN A 307 -19.87 2.87 -18.31
CA GLN A 307 -20.81 3.97 -18.44
C GLN A 307 -20.76 4.80 -17.16
N ARG A 308 -20.43 6.09 -17.33
CA ARG A 308 -20.36 7.03 -16.22
C ARG A 308 -21.73 7.16 -15.58
N ASP A 309 -21.73 7.27 -14.26
CA ASP A 309 -22.92 7.41 -13.42
C ASP A 309 -23.84 6.18 -13.41
N VAL A 310 -23.39 5.05 -13.96
CA VAL A 310 -24.12 3.77 -13.98
C VAL A 310 -23.28 2.66 -13.34
N ASN A 311 -22.10 2.39 -13.90
CA ASN A 311 -21.21 1.34 -13.40
C ASN A 311 -19.82 1.86 -13.00
N TYR A 312 -19.56 3.15 -13.24
CA TYR A 312 -18.51 3.86 -12.54
C TYR A 312 -18.90 5.31 -12.25
N PHE A 313 -18.31 5.88 -11.20
CA PHE A 313 -18.52 7.27 -10.81
C PHE A 313 -17.16 7.98 -10.70
N LYS A 314 -17.13 9.25 -11.07
CA LYS A 314 -15.91 10.07 -11.07
C LYS A 314 -16.17 11.38 -10.32
N LEU A 315 -15.47 11.56 -9.21
CA LEU A 315 -15.53 12.77 -8.40
C LEU A 315 -14.26 13.60 -8.63
N ALA A 316 -14.42 14.89 -8.88
CA ALA A 316 -13.32 15.81 -9.15
C ALA A 316 -13.13 16.78 -7.97
N THR A 317 -11.86 17.12 -7.70
CA THR A 317 -11.45 18.12 -6.70
C THR A 317 -10.99 19.44 -7.33
N GLY A 318 -10.95 19.54 -8.67
CA GLY A 318 -10.35 20.69 -9.37
C GLY A 318 -8.84 20.83 -9.10
N ALA A 319 -8.20 19.77 -8.63
CA ALA A 319 -6.78 19.70 -8.30
C ALA A 319 -6.03 18.75 -9.23
N GLU A 320 -4.71 18.67 -9.03
CA GLU A 320 -3.82 17.68 -9.64
C GLU A 320 -3.23 16.79 -8.54
N GLY A 321 -2.98 15.53 -8.89
CA GLY A 321 -2.32 14.53 -8.06
C GLY A 321 -3.02 14.25 -6.75
N LEU A 322 -4.16 13.54 -6.81
CA LEU A 322 -4.90 13.15 -5.61
C LEU A 322 -4.21 11.95 -4.94
N SER A 323 -3.82 12.10 -3.68
CA SER A 323 -3.35 10.98 -2.85
C SER A 323 -4.42 9.90 -2.70
N ALA A 324 -4.01 8.68 -2.33
CA ALA A 324 -4.97 7.62 -1.99
C ALA A 324 -5.94 8.11 -0.89
N ALA A 325 -7.22 7.77 -1.04
CA ALA A 325 -8.24 8.23 -0.13
C ALA A 325 -8.31 7.38 1.14
N ALA A 326 -8.40 8.04 2.29
CA ALA A 326 -8.73 7.42 3.57
C ALA A 326 -10.25 7.31 3.70
N LEU A 327 -10.78 6.08 3.74
CA LEU A 327 -12.22 5.82 3.81
C LEU A 327 -12.69 5.73 5.26
N VAL A 328 -13.82 6.37 5.55
CA VAL A 328 -14.44 6.41 6.88
C VAL A 328 -15.83 5.78 6.79
N PRO A 329 -16.01 4.56 7.33
CA PRO A 329 -17.31 3.90 7.33
C PRO A 329 -18.26 4.51 8.38
N ASP A 330 -19.56 4.33 8.17
CA ASP A 330 -20.58 4.50 9.20
C ASP A 330 -20.80 3.22 10.02
N GLU A 331 -21.79 3.25 10.90
CA GLU A 331 -22.23 2.13 11.74
C GLU A 331 -22.71 0.89 10.95
N ASN A 332 -23.07 1.06 9.68
CA ASN A 332 -23.54 -0.01 8.79
C ASN A 332 -22.42 -0.63 7.95
N GLY A 333 -21.19 -0.12 8.07
CA GLY A 333 -20.04 -0.53 7.27
C GLY A 333 -20.05 0.04 5.86
N THR A 334 -20.94 0.99 5.56
CA THR A 334 -20.92 1.75 4.31
C THR A 334 -20.03 2.97 4.46
N VAL A 335 -19.24 3.30 3.43
CA VAL A 335 -18.39 4.50 3.44
C VAL A 335 -19.27 5.74 3.58
N ARG A 336 -19.02 6.55 4.60
CA ARG A 336 -19.66 7.84 4.85
C ARG A 336 -18.83 9.00 4.30
N PHE A 337 -17.53 8.99 4.58
CA PHE A 337 -16.61 10.02 4.10
C PHE A 337 -15.36 9.40 3.49
N ALA A 338 -14.73 10.13 2.58
CA ALA A 338 -13.34 9.86 2.21
C ALA A 338 -12.51 11.14 2.28
N TYR A 339 -11.26 11.02 2.72
CA TYR A 339 -10.32 12.13 2.81
C TYR A 339 -9.10 11.89 1.94
N ALA A 340 -8.72 12.88 1.13
CA ALA A 340 -7.53 12.80 0.30
C ALA A 340 -6.86 14.17 0.18
N GLY A 341 -5.52 14.17 0.27
CA GLY A 341 -4.70 15.33 -0.06
C GLY A 341 -4.37 15.43 -1.55
N ASP A 342 -3.86 16.58 -1.99
CA ASP A 342 -3.39 16.81 -3.37
C ASP A 342 -1.98 17.43 -3.47
N LEU A 343 -1.45 17.56 -4.69
CA LEU A 343 -0.13 18.15 -4.94
C LEU A 343 -0.08 19.66 -4.65
N ALA A 344 -1.22 20.34 -4.58
CA ALA A 344 -1.33 21.75 -4.21
C ALA A 344 -1.41 21.95 -2.67
N GLY A 345 -1.35 20.87 -1.90
CA GLY A 345 -1.42 20.89 -0.44
C GLY A 345 -2.83 21.07 0.13
N LYS A 346 -3.87 20.80 -0.65
CA LYS A 346 -5.25 20.84 -0.16
C LYS A 346 -5.68 19.48 0.35
N LEU A 347 -6.42 19.48 1.46
CA LEU A 347 -7.10 18.29 1.98
C LEU A 347 -8.59 18.37 1.63
N TRP A 348 -9.07 17.36 0.92
CA TRP A 348 -10.45 17.24 0.45
C TRP A 348 -11.21 16.20 1.25
N ARG A 349 -12.51 16.45 1.45
CA ARG A 349 -13.49 15.47 1.91
C ARG A 349 -14.50 15.19 0.81
N PHE A 350 -14.77 13.91 0.57
CA PHE A 350 -15.89 13.43 -0.24
C PHE A 350 -16.97 12.91 0.71
N ASP A 351 -18.23 13.28 0.43
CA ASP A 351 -19.38 12.94 1.28
C ASP A 351 -20.27 11.92 0.56
N PHE A 352 -20.41 10.75 1.19
CA PHE A 352 -21.16 9.60 0.70
C PHE A 352 -22.37 9.28 1.58
N SER A 353 -22.76 10.17 2.50
CA SER A 353 -23.93 9.93 3.37
C SER A 353 -25.27 10.02 2.63
N GLY A 354 -25.27 10.57 1.40
CA GLY A 354 -26.44 10.63 0.51
C GLY A 354 -26.56 9.42 -0.40
N VAL A 355 -27.36 9.57 -1.46
CA VAL A 355 -27.54 8.56 -2.52
C VAL A 355 -26.81 9.00 -3.79
N LEU A 356 -26.70 8.08 -4.75
CA LEU A 356 -26.15 8.38 -6.07
C LEU A 356 -26.98 9.45 -6.83
N PRO A 357 -26.33 10.35 -7.58
CA PRO A 357 -24.89 10.63 -7.58
C PRO A 357 -24.48 11.44 -6.34
N TRP A 358 -23.35 11.07 -5.73
CA TRP A 358 -22.85 11.75 -4.52
C TRP A 358 -22.35 13.17 -4.81
N PRO A 359 -22.45 14.09 -3.83
CA PRO A 359 -22.00 15.48 -3.97
C PRO A 359 -20.49 15.60 -4.22
N LYS A 360 -20.08 16.75 -4.76
CA LYS A 360 -18.67 17.08 -5.05
C LYS A 360 -17.83 17.20 -3.77
N ALA A 361 -16.52 17.10 -3.94
CA ALA A 361 -15.55 17.25 -2.86
C ALA A 361 -15.63 18.63 -2.17
N LYS A 362 -15.47 18.64 -0.85
CA LYS A 362 -15.35 19.84 -0.02
C LYS A 362 -13.89 20.04 0.40
N LEU A 363 -13.39 21.27 0.28
CA LEU A 363 -12.08 21.64 0.82
C LEU A 363 -12.14 21.73 2.35
N VAL A 364 -11.30 20.98 3.05
CA VAL A 364 -11.23 20.94 4.52
C VAL A 364 -10.08 21.80 5.03
N PHE A 365 -8.91 21.68 4.40
CA PHE A 365 -7.68 22.36 4.84
C PHE A 365 -6.78 22.71 3.66
N SER A 366 -5.92 23.71 3.84
CA SER A 366 -4.85 24.05 2.89
C SER A 366 -3.52 24.15 3.63
N ALA A 367 -2.64 23.19 3.38
CA ALA A 367 -1.30 23.10 3.94
C ALA A 367 -0.39 24.15 3.31
N ALA A 368 0.18 25.00 4.17
CA ALA A 368 1.14 26.00 3.80
C ALA A 368 2.22 26.14 4.87
N GLY A 369 3.46 26.16 4.41
CA GLY A 369 4.64 26.48 5.22
C GLY A 369 4.68 27.95 5.63
N SER A 370 5.71 28.31 6.40
CA SER A 370 6.08 29.71 6.62
C SER A 370 6.22 30.46 5.29
N GLY A 371 5.65 31.66 5.20
CA GLY A 371 5.65 32.46 3.96
C GLY A 371 4.64 32.00 2.90
N GLY A 372 3.68 31.13 3.25
CA GLY A 372 2.56 30.77 2.38
C GLY A 372 2.87 29.72 1.31
N LYS A 373 4.10 29.20 1.25
CA LYS A 373 4.51 28.15 0.31
C LYS A 373 3.65 26.90 0.50
N ARG A 374 3.01 26.42 -0.56
CA ARG A 374 2.19 25.21 -0.53
C ARG A 374 3.03 23.97 -0.27
N GLN A 375 2.46 23.03 0.47
CA GLN A 375 3.12 21.79 0.86
C GLN A 375 2.32 20.61 0.30
N PRO A 376 2.81 19.89 -0.73
CA PRO A 376 2.11 18.77 -1.34
C PRO A 376 1.72 17.69 -0.32
N ILE A 377 0.58 17.01 -0.54
CA ILE A 377 0.13 15.89 0.29
C ILE A 377 0.00 14.65 -0.60
N VAL A 378 1.03 13.82 -0.63
CA VAL A 378 1.05 12.58 -1.46
C VAL A 378 0.71 11.32 -0.66
N ALA A 379 1.02 11.32 0.64
CA ALA A 379 0.71 10.21 1.52
C ALA A 379 -0.80 10.11 1.80
N LYS A 380 -1.34 8.89 1.87
CA LYS A 380 -2.72 8.65 2.32
C LYS A 380 -2.90 9.21 3.74
N PRO A 381 -3.92 10.04 4.00
CA PRO A 381 -4.24 10.48 5.35
C PRO A 381 -4.57 9.31 6.28
N SER A 382 -4.32 9.48 7.57
CA SER A 382 -4.90 8.65 8.63
C SER A 382 -6.09 9.38 9.26
N VAL A 383 -7.11 8.62 9.66
CA VAL A 383 -8.31 9.20 10.27
C VAL A 383 -8.59 8.49 11.59
N VAL A 384 -8.81 9.27 12.65
CA VAL A 384 -9.28 8.77 13.95
C VAL A 384 -10.47 9.60 14.42
N PHE A 385 -11.25 9.06 15.36
CA PHE A 385 -12.36 9.81 15.96
C PHE A 385 -11.83 10.96 16.82
N ALA A 386 -12.47 12.12 16.68
CA ALA A 386 -12.15 13.28 17.49
C ALA A 386 -12.95 13.28 18.81
N PRO A 387 -12.33 13.68 19.94
CA PRO A 387 -13.08 14.03 21.15
C PRO A 387 -14.11 15.12 20.84
N GLY A 388 -15.34 14.96 21.33
CA GLY A 388 -16.43 15.91 21.05
C GLY A 388 -17.11 15.76 19.68
N GLY A 389 -16.73 14.74 18.89
CA GLY A 389 -17.38 14.39 17.61
C GLY A 389 -16.61 14.82 16.36
N GLY A 390 -16.96 14.22 15.23
CA GLY A 390 -16.22 14.37 13.98
C GLY A 390 -14.93 13.54 13.96
N TYR A 391 -13.96 13.99 13.15
CA TYR A 391 -12.76 13.22 12.85
C TYR A 391 -11.49 14.08 12.92
N LEU A 392 -10.40 13.48 13.38
CA LEU A 392 -9.06 14.02 13.25
C LEU A 392 -8.39 13.40 12.03
N ILE A 393 -7.95 14.26 11.11
CA ILE A 393 -7.32 13.87 9.86
C ILE A 393 -5.84 14.17 9.97
N LEU A 394 -5.03 13.11 10.01
CA LEU A 394 -3.59 13.17 10.23
C LEU A 394 -2.86 12.92 8.91
N PHE A 395 -1.98 13.83 8.52
CA PHE A 395 -1.24 13.73 7.27
C PHE A 395 0.04 14.54 7.35
N GLY A 396 1.11 14.03 6.75
CA GLY A 396 2.33 14.79 6.54
C GLY A 396 2.47 15.27 5.12
N THR A 397 3.37 16.23 4.93
CA THR A 397 3.59 16.87 3.64
C THR A 397 4.92 16.52 3.00
N GLY A 398 4.93 16.73 1.69
CA GLY A 398 6.07 16.61 0.79
C GLY A 398 5.78 15.64 -0.35
N ARG A 399 6.72 15.59 -1.29
CA ARG A 399 6.70 14.70 -2.45
C ARG A 399 8.10 14.27 -2.81
N LEU A 400 8.23 13.09 -3.39
CA LEU A 400 9.45 12.60 -4.02
C LEU A 400 9.02 11.67 -5.17
N LEU A 401 8.51 12.29 -6.23
CA LEU A 401 8.03 11.57 -7.41
C LEU A 401 9.15 11.34 -8.42
N ALA A 402 10.19 12.17 -8.38
CA ALA A 402 11.38 12.06 -9.22
C ALA A 402 12.67 12.30 -8.40
N PRO A 403 13.81 11.68 -8.77
CA PRO A 403 15.06 11.78 -8.01
C PRO A 403 15.55 13.21 -7.78
N GLU A 404 15.38 14.09 -8.78
CA GLU A 404 15.78 15.49 -8.73
C GLU A 404 15.10 16.27 -7.60
N GLU A 405 13.91 15.86 -7.16
CA GLU A 405 13.21 16.51 -6.05
C GLU A 405 13.89 16.26 -4.69
N GLY A 406 14.88 15.37 -4.64
CA GLY A 406 15.75 15.14 -3.50
C GLY A 406 16.90 16.14 -3.38
N LEU A 407 17.17 16.96 -4.41
CA LEU A 407 18.29 17.90 -4.39
C LEU A 407 18.04 19.09 -3.46
N ALA A 408 19.12 19.65 -2.90
CA ALA A 408 19.08 20.72 -1.90
C ALA A 408 18.28 21.97 -2.32
N MET A 409 18.27 22.30 -3.61
CA MET A 409 17.50 23.43 -4.17
C MET A 409 15.97 23.25 -4.05
N HIS A 410 15.49 22.02 -3.86
CA HIS A 410 14.08 21.68 -3.65
C HIS A 410 13.72 21.51 -2.17
N HIS A 411 14.65 21.75 -1.24
CA HIS A 411 14.37 21.66 0.18
C HIS A 411 13.46 22.80 0.64
N ALA A 412 12.48 22.46 1.47
CA ALA A 412 11.51 23.40 2.01
C ALA A 412 10.99 22.91 3.37
N THR A 413 10.41 23.81 4.14
CA THR A 413 9.67 23.41 5.35
C THR A 413 8.54 22.46 4.95
N GLN A 414 8.55 21.26 5.51
CA GLN A 414 7.49 20.26 5.44
C GLN A 414 6.99 20.01 6.85
N SER A 415 5.76 19.55 6.96
CA SER A 415 5.09 19.48 8.26
C SER A 415 4.21 18.25 8.35
N LEU A 416 3.98 17.81 9.58
CA LEU A 416 2.90 16.92 9.96
C LEU A 416 1.74 17.77 10.49
N TYR A 417 0.52 17.41 10.08
CA TYR A 417 -0.71 18.08 10.50
C TYR A 417 -1.69 17.06 11.07
N THR A 418 -2.47 17.52 12.05
CA THR A 418 -3.72 16.92 12.48
C THR A 418 -4.81 17.97 12.43
N VAL A 419 -5.87 17.70 11.67
CA VAL A 419 -6.96 18.65 11.42
C VAL A 419 -8.28 18.06 11.89
N HIS A 420 -9.03 18.81 12.70
CA HIS A 420 -10.35 18.42 13.21
C HIS A 420 -11.47 18.87 12.27
N ASP A 421 -12.01 17.91 11.52
CA ASP A 421 -13.24 18.10 10.75
C ASP A 421 -14.44 17.68 11.60
N THR A 422 -15.28 18.64 12.00
CA THR A 422 -16.47 18.35 12.81
C THR A 422 -17.57 17.71 11.97
N THR A 423 -17.41 17.71 10.64
CA THR A 423 -18.39 17.24 9.64
C THR A 423 -19.69 18.04 9.57
N VAL A 424 -19.83 19.07 10.41
CA VAL A 424 -21.01 19.94 10.42
C VAL A 424 -21.10 20.71 9.09
N PRO A 425 -22.28 20.77 8.46
CA PRO A 425 -22.51 21.57 7.27
C PRO A 425 -22.10 23.04 7.47
N GLY A 426 -21.53 23.66 6.44
CA GLY A 426 -21.12 25.07 6.51
C GLY A 426 -19.81 25.35 7.25
N GLN A 427 -19.13 24.35 7.83
CA GLN A 427 -17.81 24.57 8.45
C GLN A 427 -16.82 25.21 7.45
N PRO A 428 -16.15 26.33 7.81
CA PRO A 428 -15.19 27.01 6.94
C PRO A 428 -13.92 26.18 6.73
N VAL A 429 -13.16 26.52 5.70
CA VAL A 429 -11.85 25.90 5.43
C VAL A 429 -10.91 26.20 6.59
N ILE A 430 -10.31 25.16 7.17
CA ILE A 430 -9.38 25.28 8.28
C ILE A 430 -8.05 25.78 7.73
N SER A 431 -7.45 26.74 8.42
CA SER A 431 -6.10 27.24 8.14
C SER A 431 -5.13 26.80 9.23
N ARG A 432 -3.83 26.86 8.92
CA ARG A 432 -2.78 26.54 9.88
C ARG A 432 -2.84 27.39 11.16
N ALA A 433 -3.38 28.61 11.11
CA ALA A 433 -3.52 29.49 12.27
C ALA A 433 -4.52 28.96 13.33
N ALA A 434 -5.44 28.08 12.93
CA ALA A 434 -6.38 27.43 13.83
C ALA A 434 -5.77 26.21 14.56
N LEU A 435 -4.52 25.85 14.26
CA LEU A 435 -3.83 24.69 14.80
C LEU A 435 -2.80 25.10 15.86
N VAL A 436 -2.59 24.24 16.85
CA VAL A 436 -1.55 24.41 17.88
C VAL A 436 -0.19 23.93 17.36
N ALA A 437 0.84 24.77 17.50
CA ALA A 437 2.20 24.43 17.10
C ALA A 437 2.84 23.43 18.07
N ARG A 438 3.56 22.46 17.53
CA ARG A 438 4.46 21.55 18.25
C ARG A 438 5.91 21.88 17.95
N THR A 439 6.77 21.67 18.94
CA THR A 439 8.20 21.94 18.85
C THR A 439 8.99 20.67 19.05
N ALA A 440 9.97 20.44 18.19
CA ALA A 440 10.92 19.34 18.36
C ALA A 440 12.13 19.84 19.16
N ARG A 441 12.39 19.22 20.31
CA ARG A 441 13.59 19.45 21.13
C ARG A 441 14.51 18.24 21.05
N LYS A 442 15.83 18.46 20.92
CA LYS A 442 16.80 17.37 20.89
C LYS A 442 16.85 16.69 22.26
N SER A 443 16.86 15.36 22.27
CA SER A 443 16.93 14.54 23.48
C SER A 443 18.25 13.75 23.62
N GLY A 444 19.15 13.87 22.64
CA GLY A 444 20.43 13.17 22.57
C GLY A 444 20.66 12.55 21.18
N GLY A 445 21.91 12.62 20.68
CA GLY A 445 22.23 12.22 19.31
C GLY A 445 21.36 12.94 18.27
N ASP A 446 20.78 12.19 17.33
CA ASP A 446 19.84 12.68 16.30
C ASP A 446 18.36 12.44 16.65
N SER A 447 18.04 12.23 17.93
CA SER A 447 16.69 11.96 18.41
C SER A 447 16.00 13.22 18.94
N TYR A 448 14.66 13.26 18.82
CA TYR A 448 13.85 14.39 19.28
C TYR A 448 12.70 13.95 20.21
N ILE A 449 12.34 14.84 21.13
CA ILE A 449 11.08 14.87 21.86
C ILE A 449 10.20 15.97 21.25
N ILE A 450 8.92 15.69 21.08
CA ILE A 450 7.93 16.64 20.59
C ILE A 450 7.11 17.18 21.76
N ASP A 451 7.20 18.50 21.97
CA ASP A 451 6.60 19.22 23.08
C ASP A 451 5.67 20.36 22.60
N GLY A 452 4.89 20.93 23.52
CA GLY A 452 4.07 22.09 23.29
C GLY A 452 2.96 22.27 24.34
N ALA A 453 2.20 23.36 24.24
CA ALA A 453 1.10 23.64 25.16
C ALA A 453 -0.03 22.60 25.03
N ALA A 454 -0.60 22.16 26.15
CA ALA A 454 -1.81 21.35 26.14
C ALA A 454 -2.98 22.14 25.54
N PHE A 455 -3.89 21.45 24.86
CA PHE A 455 -5.15 22.03 24.41
C PHE A 455 -6.26 20.98 24.45
N THR A 456 -7.52 21.41 24.45
CA THR A 456 -8.68 20.51 24.40
C THR A 456 -9.64 20.92 23.27
N TYR A 457 -10.13 19.93 22.52
CA TYR A 457 -11.09 20.14 21.43
C TYR A 457 -12.44 20.61 21.97
N GLY A 458 -12.99 21.66 21.38
CA GLY A 458 -14.35 22.14 21.66
C GLY A 458 -14.52 22.98 22.94
N SER A 459 -13.47 23.16 23.75
CA SER A 459 -13.54 23.90 25.02
C SER A 459 -12.78 25.22 25.05
N GLU A 460 -11.97 25.52 24.04
CA GLU A 460 -11.19 26.75 23.95
C GLU A 460 -11.87 27.82 23.10
N THR A 461 -11.55 29.09 23.36
CA THR A 461 -11.98 30.23 22.52
C THR A 461 -10.75 31.02 22.06
N PRO A 462 -10.41 31.02 20.75
CA PRO A 462 -11.06 30.27 19.69
C PRO A 462 -10.79 28.76 19.79
N ASP A 463 -11.76 27.96 19.35
CA ASP A 463 -11.64 26.50 19.36
C ASP A 463 -10.50 26.03 18.46
N ARG A 464 -9.57 25.27 19.02
CA ARG A 464 -8.39 24.76 18.32
C ARG A 464 -8.80 23.59 17.43
N LYS A 465 -8.45 23.67 16.15
CA LYS A 465 -8.83 22.68 15.13
C LYS A 465 -7.77 21.60 14.91
N GLY A 466 -6.94 21.35 15.91
CA GLY A 466 -5.86 20.35 15.89
C GLY A 466 -4.48 20.96 16.10
N TRP A 467 -3.46 20.34 15.51
CA TRP A 467 -2.06 20.67 15.76
C TRP A 467 -1.18 20.44 14.54
N TYR A 468 0.02 21.01 14.54
CA TYR A 468 1.04 20.75 13.52
C TYR A 468 2.44 20.67 14.12
N LEU A 469 3.32 19.94 13.44
CA LEU A 469 4.76 19.89 13.70
C LEU A 469 5.49 20.17 12.39
N ASP A 470 6.31 21.21 12.34
CA ASP A 470 7.29 21.32 11.24
C ASP A 470 8.39 20.28 11.46
N PHE A 471 8.73 19.53 10.41
CA PHE A 471 9.78 18.52 10.50
C PHE A 471 11.13 19.18 10.85
N PRO A 472 11.91 18.61 11.80
CA PRO A 472 13.13 19.24 12.27
C PRO A 472 14.12 19.47 11.13
N GLU A 473 14.44 20.76 10.90
CA GLU A 473 15.45 21.21 9.94
C GLU A 473 15.11 20.87 8.48
N SER A 474 13.85 20.59 8.15
CA SER A 474 13.46 20.11 6.81
C SER A 474 13.71 21.10 5.68
N SER A 475 13.75 22.40 5.98
CA SER A 475 14.16 23.43 5.01
C SER A 475 15.63 23.30 4.58
N ARG A 476 16.45 22.62 5.40
CA ARG A 476 17.86 22.34 5.13
C ARG A 476 18.09 20.89 4.69
N THR A 477 17.39 19.94 5.28
CA THR A 477 17.58 18.49 5.03
C THR A 477 16.65 17.91 3.97
N GLY A 478 15.58 18.63 3.61
CA GLY A 478 14.56 18.12 2.72
C GLY A 478 13.65 17.06 3.33
N GLU A 479 13.62 16.91 4.67
CA GLU A 479 12.77 15.92 5.35
C GLU A 479 11.29 16.06 4.94
N ARG A 480 10.63 14.94 4.64
CA ARG A 480 9.25 14.89 4.15
C ARG A 480 8.54 13.59 4.49
N GLN A 481 7.22 13.56 4.45
CA GLN A 481 6.44 12.32 4.56
C GLN A 481 5.81 11.98 3.21
N VAL A 482 6.17 10.81 2.66
CA VAL A 482 5.64 10.31 1.38
C VAL A 482 4.89 8.98 1.50
N GLU A 483 4.94 8.35 2.68
CA GLU A 483 4.20 7.13 3.00
C GLU A 483 3.16 7.39 4.09
N ALA A 484 2.09 6.59 4.09
CA ALA A 484 0.98 6.75 5.03
C ALA A 484 1.44 6.57 6.48
N ALA A 485 0.87 7.35 7.39
CA ALA A 485 0.97 7.08 8.81
C ALA A 485 0.07 5.90 9.20
N LEU A 486 0.38 5.27 10.33
CA LEU A 486 -0.46 4.29 11.00
C LEU A 486 -0.92 4.87 12.34
N ALA A 487 -2.24 4.92 12.55
CA ALA A 487 -2.80 5.14 13.88
C ALA A 487 -3.17 3.79 14.49
N ASP A 488 -2.47 3.37 15.54
CA ASP A 488 -2.73 2.12 16.25
C ASP A 488 -2.70 2.35 17.77
N ASN A 489 -3.77 1.92 18.46
CA ASN A 489 -3.85 1.87 19.92
C ASN A 489 -3.40 3.16 20.65
N GLY A 490 -3.85 4.31 20.17
CA GLY A 490 -3.53 5.62 20.76
C GLY A 490 -2.17 6.19 20.35
N LEU A 491 -1.49 5.57 19.39
CA LEU A 491 -0.22 6.06 18.85
C LEU A 491 -0.32 6.31 17.34
N LEU A 492 0.17 7.46 16.92
CA LEU A 492 0.49 7.77 15.54
C LEU A 492 1.93 7.36 15.25
N ILE A 493 2.11 6.46 14.30
CA ILE A 493 3.40 5.90 13.90
C ILE A 493 3.61 6.21 12.42
N PHE A 494 4.70 6.87 12.09
CA PHE A 494 5.07 7.05 10.68
C PHE A 494 6.56 7.23 10.53
N ARG A 495 7.02 7.10 9.28
CA ARG A 495 8.40 7.34 8.90
C ARG A 495 8.47 8.49 7.90
N SER A 496 9.30 9.47 8.20
CA SER A 496 9.72 10.49 7.25
C SER A 496 10.90 9.99 6.42
N LEU A 497 11.13 10.70 5.33
CA LEU A 497 12.20 10.52 4.38
C LEU A 497 13.08 11.77 4.35
N ILE A 498 14.39 11.59 4.46
CA ILE A 498 15.42 12.61 4.28
C ILE A 498 16.20 12.21 3.02
N PRO A 499 15.98 12.89 1.87
CA PRO A 499 16.70 12.57 0.64
C PRO A 499 18.21 12.70 0.79
N ALA A 500 18.96 11.90 0.03
CA ALA A 500 20.39 12.12 -0.11
C ALA A 500 20.67 13.34 -0.99
N ASN A 501 21.75 14.05 -0.69
CA ASN A 501 22.12 15.28 -1.42
C ASN A 501 22.55 15.04 -2.88
N ASP A 502 22.88 13.81 -3.26
CA ASP A 502 23.44 13.45 -4.58
C ASP A 502 22.46 12.65 -5.47
N GLY A 503 21.24 12.39 -5.00
CA GLY A 503 20.19 11.66 -5.73
C GLY A 503 20.42 10.15 -5.92
N CYS A 504 21.60 9.63 -5.58
CA CYS A 504 21.99 8.23 -5.77
C CYS A 504 22.14 7.46 -4.45
N ASP A 505 22.45 8.16 -3.35
CA ASP A 505 22.47 7.55 -2.02
C ASP A 505 21.05 7.29 -1.50
N ARG A 506 20.93 6.26 -0.66
CA ARG A 506 19.63 5.78 -0.15
C ARG A 506 18.90 6.79 0.75
N GLY A 507 19.50 7.94 1.07
CA GLY A 507 18.97 8.90 2.04
C GLY A 507 18.85 8.32 3.44
N ASP A 508 18.28 9.12 4.34
CA ASP A 508 17.95 8.76 5.72
C ASP A 508 16.44 8.88 5.96
N GLY A 509 16.00 8.65 7.19
CA GLY A 509 14.65 8.98 7.62
C GLY A 509 14.58 9.18 9.13
N ARG A 510 13.40 9.55 9.62
CA ARG A 510 13.07 9.52 11.04
C ARG A 510 11.78 8.77 11.24
N THR A 511 11.74 7.96 12.28
CA THR A 511 10.50 7.34 12.75
C THR A 511 9.93 8.20 13.87
N TYR A 512 8.63 8.48 13.81
CA TYR A 512 7.89 9.24 14.79
C TYR A 512 6.86 8.35 15.48
N PHE A 513 6.78 8.47 16.80
CA PHE A 513 5.77 7.89 17.67
C PHE A 513 5.12 9.05 18.45
N LEU A 514 3.91 9.44 18.09
CA LEU A 514 3.24 10.62 18.66
C LEU A 514 1.84 10.26 19.13
N ASP A 515 1.33 10.94 20.14
CA ASP A 515 -0.10 10.89 20.45
C ASP A 515 -0.88 11.55 19.29
N PRO A 516 -1.89 10.88 18.70
CA PRO A 516 -2.62 11.43 17.54
C PRO A 516 -3.49 12.64 17.90
N LEU A 517 -3.99 12.73 19.13
CA LEU A 517 -4.87 13.81 19.57
C LEU A 517 -4.07 15.09 19.85
N THR A 518 -2.92 14.95 20.49
CA THR A 518 -2.12 16.09 20.93
C THR A 518 -0.92 16.34 20.03
N GLY A 519 -0.33 15.33 19.42
CA GLY A 519 0.94 15.43 18.69
C GLY A 519 2.18 15.48 19.59
N LEU A 520 2.02 15.19 20.88
CA LEU A 520 3.11 15.17 21.84
C LEU A 520 3.76 13.78 21.91
N SER A 521 5.01 13.75 22.36
CA SER A 521 5.71 12.51 22.66
C SER A 521 5.09 11.81 23.88
N PRO A 522 4.63 10.55 23.80
CA PRO A 522 4.12 9.81 24.95
C PRO A 522 5.22 9.39 25.96
N ALA A 523 6.50 9.51 25.61
CA ALA A 523 7.66 9.13 26.43
C ALA A 523 8.91 9.97 26.07
N GLU A 524 10.03 9.74 26.78
CA GLU A 524 11.26 10.54 26.65
C GLU A 524 12.05 10.38 25.33
N SER A 525 11.72 9.42 24.46
CA SER A 525 12.36 9.31 23.14
C SER A 525 11.42 8.69 22.12
N THR A 526 10.88 9.52 21.23
CA THR A 526 9.82 9.09 20.31
C THR A 526 10.04 9.49 18.86
N VAL A 527 11.12 10.23 18.57
CA VAL A 527 11.59 10.47 17.21
C VAL A 527 13.01 9.95 17.06
N ILE A 528 13.21 8.96 16.19
CA ILE A 528 14.47 8.22 16.07
C ILE A 528 14.96 8.23 14.62
N ARG A 529 16.24 8.56 14.40
CA ARG A 529 16.87 8.50 13.06
C ARG A 529 16.95 7.06 12.58
N THR A 530 16.58 6.83 11.32
CA THR A 530 16.68 5.54 10.64
C THR A 530 17.68 5.66 9.49
N SER A 531 18.71 4.81 9.47
CA SER A 531 19.88 4.87 8.57
C SER A 531 19.63 4.36 7.14
N THR A 532 18.37 4.32 6.72
CA THR A 532 17.98 4.02 5.35
C THR A 532 16.85 4.98 4.98
N GLY A 533 16.83 5.50 3.76
CA GLY A 533 15.87 6.47 3.24
C GLY A 533 15.11 5.97 2.00
N GLY A 534 14.86 4.67 1.87
CA GLY A 534 13.85 4.21 0.91
C GLY A 534 12.45 4.61 1.38
N PRO A 535 11.54 5.09 0.50
CA PRO A 535 10.13 5.31 0.82
C PRO A 535 9.46 3.95 1.05
N VAL A 536 9.45 3.51 2.30
CA VAL A 536 8.85 2.23 2.69
C VAL A 536 8.08 2.46 3.98
N ALA A 537 6.81 2.07 3.96
CA ALA A 537 5.96 2.10 5.13
C ALA A 537 6.56 1.19 6.22
N PRO A 538 6.53 1.62 7.50
CA PRO A 538 7.05 0.80 8.58
C PRO A 538 6.19 -0.45 8.76
N VAL A 539 6.83 -1.61 8.94
CA VAL A 539 6.13 -2.82 9.37
C VAL A 539 6.16 -2.88 10.89
N VAL A 540 4.97 -2.89 11.49
CA VAL A 540 4.80 -2.87 12.95
C VAL A 540 4.66 -4.30 13.47
N LEU A 541 5.63 -4.73 14.27
CA LEU A 541 5.53 -5.93 15.09
C LEU A 541 5.18 -5.52 16.52
N SER A 542 4.33 -6.29 17.18
CA SER A 542 4.05 -6.08 18.59
C SER A 542 4.24 -7.34 19.41
N SER A 543 4.91 -7.18 20.55
CA SER A 543 4.99 -8.20 21.60
C SER A 543 4.33 -7.66 22.87
N PHE A 544 3.86 -8.58 23.70
CA PHE A 544 3.14 -8.27 24.92
C PHE A 544 3.87 -8.87 26.11
N ASP A 545 4.20 -8.03 27.08
CA ASP A 545 4.65 -8.44 28.40
C ASP A 545 3.52 -8.15 29.39
N ARG A 546 3.06 -9.19 30.10
CA ARG A 546 2.10 -9.03 31.19
C ARG A 546 2.86 -8.80 32.49
N SER A 547 2.67 -7.64 33.11
CA SER A 547 3.19 -7.39 34.47
C SER A 547 2.48 -8.27 35.50
N ALA A 548 3.15 -8.54 36.63
CA ALA A 548 2.55 -9.20 37.78
C ALA A 548 1.26 -8.47 38.20
N VAL A 549 0.25 -9.25 38.60
CA VAL A 549 -1.04 -8.74 39.06
C VAL A 549 -0.81 -7.89 40.31
N SER A 550 -1.32 -6.66 40.33
CA SER A 550 -1.28 -5.81 41.52
C SER A 550 -2.08 -6.44 42.66
N ALA A 551 -1.82 -6.03 43.90
CA ALA A 551 -2.58 -6.48 45.06
C ALA A 551 -4.10 -6.21 44.97
N THR A 552 -4.53 -5.33 44.05
CA THR A 552 -5.94 -5.00 43.75
C THR A 552 -6.51 -5.75 42.54
N GLY A 553 -5.79 -6.73 41.98
CA GLY A 553 -6.25 -7.53 40.84
C GLY A 553 -6.07 -6.86 39.47
N GLY A 554 -5.43 -5.69 39.41
CA GLY A 554 -5.11 -5.00 38.15
C GLY A 554 -3.85 -5.58 37.52
N ALA A 555 -3.92 -6.02 36.26
CA ALA A 555 -2.73 -6.32 35.48
C ALA A 555 -2.36 -5.09 34.63
N VAL A 556 -1.08 -4.87 34.39
CA VAL A 556 -0.62 -3.91 33.38
C VAL A 556 -0.08 -4.72 32.20
N LEU A 557 -0.59 -4.44 31.00
CA LEU A 557 -0.07 -5.01 29.77
C LEU A 557 0.87 -4.00 29.16
N SER A 558 2.16 -4.33 29.15
CA SER A 558 3.16 -3.56 28.41
C SER A 558 3.18 -4.10 26.98
N ARG A 559 2.78 -3.27 26.02
CA ARG A 559 2.90 -3.62 24.60
C ARG A 559 4.16 -2.96 24.07
N ARG A 560 5.11 -3.79 23.62
CA ARG A 560 6.30 -3.31 22.92
C ARG A 560 6.01 -3.29 21.44
N ILE A 561 6.29 -2.16 20.81
CA ILE A 561 6.19 -1.98 19.36
C ILE A 561 7.61 -1.99 18.80
N THR A 562 7.87 -2.92 17.89
CA THR A 562 9.12 -3.00 17.14
C THR A 562 8.85 -2.73 15.68
N LEU A 563 9.65 -1.85 15.08
CA LEU A 563 9.53 -1.56 13.67
C LEU A 563 10.56 -2.34 12.87
N LEU A 564 10.06 -3.10 11.89
CA LEU A 564 10.87 -3.66 10.84
C LEU A 564 11.03 -2.61 9.73
N THR A 565 12.25 -2.10 9.59
CA THR A 565 12.60 -1.15 8.53
C THR A 565 13.52 -1.85 7.51
N PRO A 566 13.27 -1.71 6.20
CA PRO A 566 14.16 -2.25 5.18
C PRO A 566 15.60 -1.72 5.28
N GLY A 567 16.56 -2.62 5.09
CA GLY A 567 17.98 -2.29 5.01
C GLY A 567 18.72 -2.24 6.35
N VAL A 568 18.04 -2.54 7.47
CA VAL A 568 18.74 -3.10 8.65
C VAL A 568 19.02 -4.57 8.34
N SER A 569 20.18 -4.86 7.75
CA SER A 569 20.71 -6.22 7.77
C SER A 569 21.35 -6.45 9.14
N PRO A 570 20.92 -7.44 9.93
CA PRO A 570 21.89 -8.14 10.77
C PRO A 570 22.89 -8.78 9.78
N GLY A 571 24.19 -8.48 9.95
CA GLY A 571 25.24 -8.74 8.96
C GLY A 571 25.05 -10.00 8.12
N ILE A 572 24.91 -9.82 6.81
CA ILE A 572 25.01 -10.89 5.83
C ILE A 572 26.44 -10.82 5.31
N GLY A 573 27.34 -11.59 5.92
CA GLY A 573 28.63 -11.90 5.34
C GLY A 573 28.46 -13.06 4.37
N GLU A 574 28.73 -12.85 3.09
CA GLU A 574 28.99 -13.95 2.17
C GLU A 574 30.42 -14.48 2.40
N GLN A 575 30.46 -15.71 2.91
CA GLN A 575 31.52 -16.75 2.88
C GLN A 575 32.96 -16.42 3.30
N ALA A 576 33.39 -17.00 4.44
CA ALA A 576 34.43 -18.04 4.54
C ALA A 576 34.81 -18.30 6.00
N ALA A 577 35.02 -19.59 6.33
CA ALA A 577 35.80 -20.17 7.43
C ALA A 577 35.95 -19.41 8.79
N ALA A 578 35.49 -20.08 9.87
CA ALA A 578 36.05 -20.10 11.22
C ALA A 578 36.49 -18.77 11.88
N SER A 579 35.65 -18.22 12.78
CA SER A 579 36.02 -17.82 14.16
C SER A 579 34.83 -17.24 14.94
N PRO A 580 34.72 -17.48 16.27
CA PRO A 580 33.60 -17.02 17.09
C PRO A 580 33.96 -15.70 17.80
N SER A 581 33.82 -14.55 17.15
CA SER A 581 33.83 -13.26 17.86
C SER A 581 33.31 -12.11 16.99
N SER A 582 32.00 -11.92 16.95
CA SER A 582 31.45 -10.59 16.69
C SER A 582 30.14 -10.44 17.47
N ALA A 583 30.09 -9.38 18.26
CA ALA A 583 28.94 -9.05 19.09
C ALA A 583 27.68 -8.87 18.22
N PRO A 584 26.48 -9.24 18.71
CA PRO A 584 25.24 -9.03 17.97
C PRO A 584 25.02 -7.55 17.68
N ALA A 585 24.60 -7.23 16.46
CA ALA A 585 24.24 -5.87 16.05
C ALA A 585 23.13 -5.29 16.96
N PRO A 586 23.13 -3.97 17.21
CA PRO A 586 22.13 -3.34 18.08
C PRO A 586 20.71 -3.57 17.56
N ALA A 587 19.77 -3.74 18.49
CA ALA A 587 18.36 -3.98 18.20
C ALA A 587 17.77 -2.85 17.34
N PRO A 588 16.81 -3.15 16.43
CA PRO A 588 16.07 -2.10 15.73
C PRO A 588 15.35 -1.20 16.74
N PRO A 589 15.25 0.12 16.48
CA PRO A 589 14.57 1.03 17.39
C PRO A 589 13.08 0.66 17.52
N GLY A 590 12.62 0.52 18.76
CA GLY A 590 11.22 0.24 19.10
C GLY A 590 10.72 1.22 20.17
N ALA A 591 9.41 1.38 20.26
CA ALA A 591 8.75 2.15 21.31
C ALA A 591 8.04 1.18 22.27
N THR A 592 8.14 1.43 23.57
CA THR A 592 7.36 0.69 24.58
C THR A 592 6.17 1.54 24.98
N ILE A 593 4.96 1.02 24.81
CA ILE A 593 3.74 1.64 25.34
C ILE A 593 3.25 0.80 26.52
N VAL A 594 2.98 1.45 27.64
CA VAL A 594 2.33 0.81 28.79
C VAL A 594 0.84 1.10 28.70
N LEU A 595 0.03 0.05 28.54
CA LEU A 595 -1.42 0.16 28.54
C LEU A 595 -1.98 -0.31 29.88
N PRO A 596 -2.76 0.53 30.59
CA PRO A 596 -3.49 0.06 31.76
C PRO A 596 -4.58 -0.93 31.32
N VAL A 597 -4.61 -2.12 31.91
CA VAL A 597 -5.73 -3.06 31.66
C VAL A 597 -6.90 -2.63 32.53
N GLY A 598 -7.76 -1.77 31.97
CA GLY A 598 -9.06 -1.45 32.56
C GLY A 598 -10.11 -2.50 32.21
N ARG A 599 -10.98 -2.86 33.16
CA ARG A 599 -12.23 -3.57 32.85
C ARG A 599 -13.12 -2.60 32.06
N LEU A 600 -13.47 -2.94 30.81
CA LEU A 600 -14.34 -2.12 29.95
C LEU A 600 -15.85 -2.29 30.23
N GLY A 601 -16.22 -2.98 31.31
CA GLY A 601 -17.61 -3.07 31.77
C GLY A 601 -17.88 -4.29 32.63
N TRP A 602 -18.98 -4.24 33.38
CA TRP A 602 -19.56 -5.36 34.10
C TRP A 602 -20.77 -5.83 33.30
N ARG A 603 -20.82 -7.11 32.91
CA ARG A 603 -22.10 -7.78 32.69
C ARG A 603 -22.39 -8.53 33.97
N GLU A 604 -23.41 -8.10 34.69
CA GLU A 604 -23.99 -8.93 35.74
C GLU A 604 -24.52 -10.20 35.07
N VAL A 605 -23.89 -11.34 35.35
CA VAL A 605 -24.46 -12.64 35.03
C VAL A 605 -25.35 -12.98 36.22
N SER A 606 -26.64 -12.70 36.09
CA SER A 606 -27.63 -13.07 37.11
C SER A 606 -27.54 -14.57 37.39
N ASN A 607 -27.13 -14.93 38.62
CA ASN A 607 -27.14 -16.23 39.27
C ASN A 607 -27.29 -17.48 38.39
N TRP A 608 -26.16 -18.07 37.99
CA TRP A 608 -26.06 -19.45 37.49
C TRP A 608 -26.46 -20.54 38.53
N PRO A 609 -26.29 -20.37 39.87
CA PRO A 609 -26.66 -21.42 40.83
C PRO A 609 -28.17 -21.63 41.01
N ASP A 610 -29.02 -20.63 40.71
CA ASP A 610 -30.46 -20.73 40.93
C ASP A 610 -31.18 -21.47 39.80
N ARG A 611 -30.60 -21.55 38.60
CA ARG A 611 -31.17 -22.33 37.47
C ARG A 611 -30.95 -23.84 37.59
N GLN A 612 -29.97 -24.30 38.37
CA GLN A 612 -29.77 -25.74 38.62
C GLN A 612 -30.74 -26.29 39.67
N ARG A 613 -31.24 -25.45 40.59
CA ARG A 613 -32.19 -25.85 41.63
C ARG A 613 -33.65 -25.92 41.16
N ALA A 614 -33.96 -25.39 39.97
CA ALA A 614 -35.29 -25.50 39.37
C ALA A 614 -35.51 -26.78 38.53
N ASN A 615 -34.45 -27.56 38.27
CA ASN A 615 -34.51 -28.80 37.49
C ASN A 615 -34.28 -30.08 38.31
N THR A 616 -34.27 -29.98 39.64
CA THR A 616 -34.19 -31.14 40.54
C THR A 616 -35.07 -30.94 41.76
N ARG A 617 -36.37 -31.23 41.62
CA ARG A 617 -37.19 -31.88 42.65
C ARG A 617 -38.43 -32.52 41.98
N PRO A 618 -38.87 -33.68 42.50
CA PRO A 618 -39.68 -34.68 41.80
C PRO A 618 -41.12 -34.27 41.53
#